data_AF-A0A3P2AD32-F1
#
_entry.id   AF-A0A3P2AD32-F1
#
_cell.length_a   1.000
_cell.length_b   1.000
_cell.length_c   1.000
_cell.angle_alpha   90.00
_cell.angle_beta   90.00
_cell.angle_gamma   90.00
#
_symmetry.space_group_name_H-M   'P 1'
#
loop_
_entity.id
_entity.type
_entity.pdbx_description
1 polymer ?
#
loop_
_entity_poly.entity_id
_entity_poly.type
_entity_poly.pdbx_seq_one_letter_code
_entity_poly.pdbx_strand_id
1 'polypeptide(L)'
;MITKKTPLFGMRTIKTMIAVYFCFMIGMLRGVMPFYSAISAVLCMKKDIDEGKRAGLHRMMGTVVGGVIGLAGLLIFREMPIPEFGWIHFLLITFGLAPVIYLMVALKAKEAVFIACVVFLSVTVSHGGDEQPFIFAFNRMIDTLIGILTALAVNRVLPMKKEE
;
A
#
# COMPACT_ATOMS: atom_id res chain seq x y z
N MET A 1 13.04 -2.68 45.80
CA MET A 1 12.62 -1.78 44.69
C MET A 1 12.67 -2.59 43.41
N ILE A 2 11.51 -3.09 42.93
CA ILE A 2 11.45 -3.98 41.76
C ILE A 2 11.64 -3.12 40.51
N THR A 3 12.76 -3.28 39.82
CA THR A 3 13.00 -2.73 38.49
C THR A 3 12.00 -3.36 37.52
N LYS A 4 10.94 -2.61 37.18
CA LYS A 4 10.07 -2.93 36.03
C LYS A 4 10.97 -2.96 34.79
N LYS A 5 11.44 -4.15 34.39
CA LYS A 5 11.99 -4.41 33.06
C LYS A 5 10.91 -4.02 32.07
N THR A 6 11.06 -2.88 31.40
CA THR A 6 10.34 -2.63 30.16
C THR A 6 10.67 -3.78 29.20
N PRO A 7 9.68 -4.40 28.53
CA PRO A 7 9.99 -5.38 27.51
C PRO A 7 10.84 -4.69 26.43
N LEU A 8 11.93 -5.33 25.98
CA LEU A 8 12.83 -4.79 24.94
C LEU A 8 12.07 -4.34 23.68
N PHE A 9 10.93 -4.97 23.40
CA PHE A 9 10.03 -4.63 22.31
C PHE A 9 8.66 -4.21 22.87
N GLY A 10 8.19 -3.03 22.46
CA GLY A 10 6.83 -2.59 22.77
C GLY A 10 5.78 -3.50 22.14
N MET A 11 4.61 -3.62 22.77
CA MET A 11 3.50 -4.49 22.33
C MET A 11 3.10 -4.23 20.87
N ARG A 12 3.17 -2.98 20.40
CA ARG A 12 2.94 -2.63 19.00
C ARG A 12 3.89 -3.37 18.04
N THR A 13 5.17 -3.48 18.38
CA THR A 13 6.17 -4.16 17.55
C THR A 13 5.85 -5.66 17.42
N ILE A 14 5.50 -6.31 18.53
CA ILE A 14 5.14 -7.73 18.54
C ILE A 14 3.92 -7.99 17.65
N LYS A 15 2.87 -7.17 17.78
CA LYS A 15 1.68 -7.27 16.92
C LYS A 15 2.00 -7.06 15.44
N THR A 16 2.86 -6.09 15.12
CA THR A 16 3.30 -5.87 13.74
C THR A 16 3.98 -7.12 13.18
N MET A 17 4.90 -7.73 13.94
CA MET A 17 5.58 -8.96 13.52
C MET A 17 4.59 -10.10 13.28
N ILE A 18 3.62 -10.29 14.17
CA ILE A 18 2.56 -11.30 14.04
C ILE A 18 1.72 -11.03 12.78
N ALA A 19 1.27 -9.80 12.56
CA ALA A 19 0.47 -9.43 11.39
C ALA A 19 1.24 -9.63 10.07
N VAL A 20 2.52 -9.28 10.04
CA VAL A 20 3.40 -9.51 8.88
C VAL A 20 3.60 -11.00 8.62
N TYR A 21 3.82 -11.81 9.66
CA TYR A 21 3.95 -13.26 9.51
C TYR A 21 2.68 -13.89 8.91
N PHE A 22 1.49 -13.47 9.37
CA PHE A 22 0.24 -13.92 8.75
C PHE A 22 0.10 -13.46 7.29
N CYS A 23 0.56 -12.26 6.94
CA CYS A 23 0.61 -11.85 5.53
C CYS A 23 1.50 -12.79 4.70
N PHE A 24 2.62 -13.25 5.26
CA PHE A 24 3.49 -14.22 4.60
C PHE A 24 2.83 -15.57 4.40
N MET A 25 2.12 -16.09 5.41
CA MET A 25 1.34 -17.33 5.29
C MET A 25 0.27 -17.23 4.20
N ILE A 26 -0.50 -16.12 4.19
CA ILE A 26 -1.53 -15.90 3.17
C ILE A 26 -0.91 -15.78 1.77
N GLY A 27 0.24 -15.12 1.64
CA GLY A 27 0.98 -15.05 0.38
C GLY A 27 1.43 -16.41 -0.12
N MET A 28 1.98 -17.25 0.76
CA MET A 28 2.39 -18.62 0.45
C MET A 28 1.22 -19.46 -0.06
N LEU A 29 0.05 -19.37 0.59
CA LEU A 29 -1.17 -20.08 0.15
C LEU A 29 -1.69 -19.59 -1.21
N ARG A 30 -1.48 -18.31 -1.54
CA ARG A 30 -1.87 -17.73 -2.82
C ARG A 30 -0.83 -17.92 -3.93
N GLY A 31 0.38 -18.40 -3.61
CA GLY A 31 1.49 -18.50 -4.56
C GLY A 31 2.03 -17.14 -5.04
N VAL A 32 1.83 -16.06 -4.28
CA VAL A 32 2.27 -14.70 -4.63
C VAL A 32 3.25 -14.16 -3.60
N MET A 33 4.19 -13.31 -4.03
CA MET A 33 5.14 -12.66 -3.12
C MET A 33 4.41 -11.64 -2.21
N PRO A 34 4.31 -11.86 -0.89
CA PRO A 34 3.50 -11.05 0.04
C PRO A 34 4.18 -9.74 0.48
N PHE A 35 4.86 -9.06 -0.44
CA PHE A 35 5.61 -7.85 -0.14
C PHE A 35 4.68 -6.69 0.24
N TYR A 36 3.64 -6.49 -0.57
CA TYR A 36 2.73 -5.36 -0.41
C TYR A 36 1.73 -5.52 0.74
N SER A 37 1.31 -6.76 1.02
CA SER A 37 0.49 -7.08 2.18
C SER A 37 1.26 -6.87 3.48
N ALA A 38 2.53 -7.28 3.56
CA ALA A 38 3.39 -7.00 4.70
C ALA A 38 3.57 -5.50 4.96
N ILE A 39 3.88 -4.70 3.94
CA ILE A 39 3.99 -3.23 4.08
C ILE A 39 2.67 -2.63 4.56
N SER A 40 1.55 -3.11 4.02
CA SER A 40 0.22 -2.64 4.41
C SER A 40 -0.07 -2.95 5.89
N ALA A 41 0.29 -4.15 6.35
CA ALA A 41 0.13 -4.53 7.75
C ALA A 41 0.96 -3.65 8.70
N VAL A 42 2.22 -3.37 8.36
CA VAL A 42 3.10 -2.48 9.15
C VAL A 42 2.50 -1.09 9.28
N LEU A 43 1.99 -0.53 8.18
CA LEU A 43 1.49 0.84 8.15
C LEU A 43 0.12 0.99 8.83
N CYS A 44 -0.72 -0.05 8.77
CA CYS A 44 -2.03 -0.08 9.43
C CYS A 44 -1.96 -0.48 10.91
N MET A 45 -0.83 -1.00 11.40
CA MET A 45 -0.65 -1.26 12.82
C MET A 45 -0.43 0.04 13.60
N LYS A 46 -1.51 0.56 14.17
CA LYS A 46 -1.58 1.80 14.95
C LYS A 46 -1.85 1.53 16.43
N LYS A 47 -1.71 2.58 17.25
CA LYS A 47 -1.98 2.48 18.69
C LYS A 47 -3.47 2.25 18.94
N ASP A 48 -4.28 3.02 18.24
CA ASP A 48 -5.74 2.92 18.24
C ASP A 48 -6.23 2.13 17.01
N ILE A 49 -7.29 1.34 17.19
CA ILE A 49 -7.86 0.53 16.10
C ILE A 49 -8.52 1.41 15.04
N ASP A 50 -9.18 2.50 15.44
CA ASP A 50 -9.86 3.40 14.52
C ASP A 50 -8.87 4.24 13.71
N GLU A 51 -7.73 4.61 14.30
CA GLU A 51 -6.60 5.14 13.53
C GLU A 51 -6.08 4.12 12.50
N GLY A 52 -6.00 2.85 12.88
CA GLY A 52 -5.65 1.76 11.98
C GLY A 52 -6.63 1.61 10.81
N LYS A 53 -7.94 1.70 11.09
CA LYS A 53 -8.99 1.66 10.06
C LYS A 53 -8.89 2.85 9.11
N ARG A 54 -8.71 4.06 9.64
CA ARG A 54 -8.53 5.28 8.83
C ARG A 54 -7.29 5.17 7.94
N ALA A 55 -6.17 4.70 8.50
CA ALA A 55 -4.96 4.44 7.74
C ALA A 55 -5.18 3.39 6.64
N GLY A 56 -5.92 2.33 6.92
CA GLY A 56 -6.30 1.30 5.94
C GLY A 56 -7.17 1.86 4.81
N LEU A 57 -8.19 2.65 5.14
CA LEU A 57 -9.05 3.30 4.16
C LEU A 57 -8.24 4.21 3.22
N HIS A 58 -7.38 5.06 3.79
CA HIS A 58 -6.49 5.92 3.04
C HIS A 58 -5.55 5.13 2.12
N ARG A 59 -5.00 4.01 2.58
CA ARG A 59 -4.17 3.13 1.74
C ARG A 59 -4.96 2.50 0.60
N MET A 60 -6.17 2.03 0.87
CA MET A 60 -7.01 1.43 -0.17
C MET A 60 -7.39 2.47 -1.23
N MET A 61 -7.84 3.66 -0.80
CA MET A 61 -8.16 4.76 -1.72
C MET A 61 -6.98 5.14 -2.60
N GLY A 62 -5.79 5.33 -2.01
CA GLY A 62 -4.61 5.66 -2.80
C GLY A 62 -4.18 4.54 -3.74
N THR A 63 -4.31 3.27 -3.33
CA THR A 63 -3.98 2.12 -4.20
C THR A 63 -4.94 2.03 -5.37
N VAL A 64 -6.24 2.22 -5.15
CA VAL A 64 -7.24 2.22 -6.21
C VAL A 64 -7.00 3.38 -7.19
N VAL A 65 -6.87 4.61 -6.67
CA VAL A 65 -6.69 5.80 -7.52
C VAL A 65 -5.38 5.72 -8.30
N GLY A 66 -4.26 5.43 -7.62
CA GLY A 66 -2.96 5.28 -8.26
C GLY A 66 -2.91 4.14 -9.26
N GLY A 67 -3.57 3.01 -8.95
CA GLY A 67 -3.64 1.84 -9.83
C GLY A 67 -4.47 2.10 -11.09
N VAL A 68 -5.64 2.73 -10.94
CA VAL A 68 -6.53 3.05 -12.07
C VAL A 68 -5.88 4.10 -12.99
N ILE A 69 -5.37 5.20 -12.44
CA ILE A 69 -4.71 6.24 -13.24
C ILE A 69 -3.40 5.69 -13.83
N GLY A 70 -2.66 4.88 -13.08
CA GLY A 70 -1.43 4.25 -13.57
C GLY A 70 -1.68 3.31 -14.74
N LEU A 71 -2.74 2.48 -14.65
CA LEU A 71 -3.14 1.61 -15.74
C LEU A 71 -3.61 2.40 -16.96
N ALA A 72 -4.45 3.42 -16.77
CA ALA A 72 -4.91 4.28 -17.85
C ALA A 72 -3.75 5.01 -18.53
N GLY A 73 -2.82 5.57 -17.76
CA GLY A 73 -1.62 6.23 -18.28
C GLY A 73 -0.73 5.26 -19.06
N LEU A 74 -0.49 4.07 -18.53
CA LEU A 74 0.31 3.05 -19.21
C LEU A 74 -0.31 2.62 -20.56
N LEU A 75 -1.62 2.41 -20.61
CA LEU A 75 -2.32 2.09 -21.86
C LEU A 75 -2.17 3.22 -22.88
N ILE A 76 -2.29 4.48 -22.45
CA ILE A 76 -2.09 5.63 -23.34
C ILE A 76 -0.65 5.72 -23.83
N PHE A 77 0.34 5.51 -22.95
CA PHE A 77 1.77 5.63 -23.30
C PHE A 77 2.23 4.54 -24.28
N ARG A 78 1.68 3.32 -24.18
CA ARG A 78 1.99 2.21 -25.10
C ARG A 78 1.51 2.45 -26.53
N GLU A 79 0.42 3.18 -26.72
CA GLU A 79 -0.10 3.51 -28.05
C GLU A 79 0.69 4.65 -28.73
N MET A 80 1.55 5.35 -27.99
CA MET A 80 2.38 6.41 -28.54
C MET A 80 3.65 5.83 -29.19
N PRO A 81 4.09 6.33 -30.36
CA PRO A 81 5.32 5.91 -31.03
C PRO A 81 6.56 6.51 -30.34
N ILE A 82 6.67 6.32 -29.02
CA ILE A 82 7.72 6.88 -28.17
C ILE A 82 8.49 5.71 -27.56
N PRO A 83 9.84 5.72 -27.58
CA PRO A 83 10.62 4.67 -26.94
C PRO A 83 10.30 4.54 -25.46
N GLU A 84 10.05 3.32 -25.00
CA GLU A 84 9.96 3.03 -23.57
C GLU A 84 11.27 3.43 -22.87
N PHE A 85 11.17 3.89 -21.61
CA PHE A 85 12.30 4.39 -20.81
C PHE A 85 13.12 5.54 -21.45
N GLY A 86 12.57 6.25 -22.45
CA GLY A 86 13.16 7.47 -23.02
C GLY A 86 12.83 8.73 -22.20
N TRP A 87 13.56 9.82 -22.47
CA TRP A 87 13.36 11.12 -21.82
C TRP A 87 11.91 11.63 -21.91
N ILE A 88 11.28 11.48 -23.09
CA ILE A 88 9.90 11.90 -23.32
C ILE A 88 8.92 11.02 -22.52
N HIS A 89 9.16 9.71 -22.46
CA HIS A 89 8.32 8.81 -21.67
C HIS A 89 8.38 9.14 -20.17
N PHE A 90 9.56 9.39 -19.61
CA PHE A 90 9.68 9.82 -18.21
C PHE A 90 9.02 11.19 -17.95
N LEU A 91 9.06 12.10 -18.92
CA LEU A 91 8.35 13.37 -18.83
C LEU A 91 6.84 13.16 -18.77
N LEU A 92 6.28 12.27 -19.60
CA LEU A 92 4.86 11.91 -19.58
C LEU A 92 4.44 11.27 -18.26
N ILE A 93 5.23 10.33 -17.72
CA ILE A 93 4.98 9.73 -16.40
C ILE A 93 4.97 10.82 -15.32
N THR A 94 5.93 11.76 -15.38
CA THR A 94 6.01 12.87 -14.42
C THR A 94 4.76 13.74 -14.46
N PHE A 95 4.29 14.12 -15.66
CA PHE A 95 3.03 14.85 -15.80
C PHE A 95 1.81 14.02 -15.38
N GLY A 96 1.86 12.70 -15.54
CA GLY A 96 0.84 11.76 -15.07
C GLY A 96 0.66 11.75 -13.55
N LEU A 97 1.62 12.24 -12.76
CA LEU A 97 1.44 12.42 -11.31
C LEU A 97 0.43 13.54 -10.99
N ALA A 98 0.32 14.56 -11.83
CA ALA A 98 -0.58 15.69 -11.59
C ALA A 98 -2.05 15.27 -11.43
N PRO A 99 -2.67 14.47 -12.34
CA PRO A 99 -4.04 14.00 -12.15
C PRO A 99 -4.19 13.10 -10.91
N VAL A 100 -3.19 12.30 -10.56
CA VAL A 100 -3.22 11.48 -9.33
C VAL A 100 -3.31 12.37 -8.09
N ILE A 101 -2.41 13.35 -7.98
CA ILE A 101 -2.38 14.28 -6.85
C ILE A 101 -3.67 15.08 -6.78
N TYR A 102 -4.11 15.64 -7.91
CA TYR A 102 -5.33 16.45 -7.99
C TYR A 102 -6.55 15.64 -7.53
N LEU A 103 -6.74 14.42 -8.06
CA LEU A 103 -7.89 13.60 -7.71
C LEU A 103 -7.88 13.23 -6.22
N MET A 104 -6.73 12.88 -5.66
CA MET A 104 -6.61 12.57 -4.24
C MET A 104 -6.91 13.77 -3.34
N VAL A 105 -6.51 14.97 -3.75
CA VAL A 105 -6.85 16.22 -3.05
C VAL A 105 -8.34 16.52 -3.16
N ALA A 106 -8.94 16.34 -4.35
CA ALA A 106 -10.38 16.54 -4.59
C ALA A 106 -11.23 15.57 -3.76
N LEU A 107 -10.78 14.33 -3.58
CA LEU A 107 -11.39 13.32 -2.71
C LEU A 107 -11.15 13.59 -1.21
N LYS A 108 -10.51 14.70 -0.84
CA LYS A 108 -10.12 15.07 0.53
C LYS A 108 -9.22 14.03 1.22
N ALA A 109 -8.54 13.18 0.45
CA ALA A 109 -7.70 12.10 0.94
C ALA A 109 -6.20 12.47 0.86
N LYS A 110 -5.82 13.65 1.35
CA LYS A 110 -4.45 14.20 1.25
C LYS A 110 -3.40 13.27 1.86
N GLU A 111 -3.73 12.59 2.95
CA GLU A 111 -2.87 11.61 3.65
C GLU A 111 -2.51 10.39 2.78
N ALA A 112 -3.29 10.14 1.72
CA ALA A 112 -3.09 9.03 0.79
C ALA A 112 -2.44 9.43 -0.54
N VAL A 113 -2.10 10.72 -0.74
CA VAL A 113 -1.44 11.19 -1.98
C VAL A 113 -0.12 10.46 -2.21
N PHE A 114 0.70 10.32 -1.17
CA PHE A 114 1.99 9.63 -1.27
C PHE A 114 1.84 8.19 -1.79
N ILE A 115 0.93 7.41 -1.20
CA ILE A 115 0.75 6.01 -1.61
C ILE A 115 0.12 5.92 -3.00
N ALA A 116 -0.76 6.85 -3.38
CA ALA A 116 -1.31 6.91 -4.73
C ALA A 116 -0.23 7.17 -5.79
N CYS A 117 0.68 8.11 -5.53
CA CYS A 117 1.83 8.37 -6.41
C CYS A 117 2.76 7.15 -6.50
N VAL A 118 3.07 6.50 -5.37
CA VAL A 118 3.90 5.28 -5.35
C VAL A 118 3.27 4.17 -6.19
N VAL A 119 1.95 3.97 -6.08
CA VAL A 119 1.26 2.94 -6.86
C VAL A 119 1.23 3.30 -8.35
N PHE A 120 0.92 4.54 -8.70
CA PHE A 120 0.99 5.04 -10.08
C PHE A 120 2.37 4.78 -10.71
N LEU A 121 3.45 5.15 -10.01
CA LEU A 121 4.81 4.93 -10.47
C LEU A 121 5.14 3.43 -10.57
N SER A 122 4.70 2.61 -9.63
CA SER A 122 4.94 1.16 -9.70
C SER A 122 4.26 0.50 -10.90
N VAL A 123 3.10 1.01 -11.33
CA VAL A 123 2.41 0.51 -12.53
C VAL A 123 3.10 1.01 -13.80
N THR A 124 3.38 2.31 -13.89
CA THR A 124 3.87 2.94 -15.12
C THR A 124 5.37 2.72 -15.37
N VAL A 125 6.18 2.63 -14.31
CA VAL A 125 7.64 2.45 -14.42
C VAL A 125 8.03 0.97 -14.36
N SER A 126 7.51 0.22 -13.38
CA SER A 126 7.98 -1.16 -13.14
C SER A 126 7.32 -2.21 -14.03
N HIS A 127 6.14 -1.92 -14.59
CA HIS A 127 5.37 -2.88 -15.40
C HIS A 127 5.13 -2.35 -16.83
N GLY A 128 5.90 -1.34 -17.24
CA GLY A 128 5.83 -0.78 -18.59
C GLY A 128 6.00 -1.83 -19.69
N GLY A 129 6.87 -2.82 -19.45
CA GLY A 129 7.17 -3.92 -20.36
C GLY A 129 6.45 -5.24 -20.09
N ASP A 130 5.62 -5.34 -19.05
CA ASP A 130 4.97 -6.61 -18.69
C ASP A 130 3.70 -6.86 -19.51
N GLU A 131 3.42 -8.12 -19.86
CA GLU A 131 2.27 -8.45 -20.73
C GLU A 131 0.91 -8.13 -20.10
N GLN A 132 0.79 -8.08 -18.77
CA GLN A 132 -0.52 -7.94 -18.10
C GLN A 132 -0.51 -6.97 -16.90
N PRO A 133 -0.34 -5.64 -17.12
CA PRO A 133 -0.29 -4.63 -16.05
C PRO A 133 -1.56 -4.56 -15.19
N PHE A 134 -2.71 -4.94 -15.76
CA PHE A 134 -3.98 -5.05 -15.05
C PHE A 134 -3.90 -6.07 -13.91
N ILE A 135 -3.29 -7.23 -14.13
CA ILE A 135 -3.15 -8.27 -13.10
C ILE A 135 -2.28 -7.78 -11.95
N PHE A 136 -1.21 -7.05 -12.26
CA PHE A 136 -0.38 -6.44 -11.23
C PHE A 136 -1.19 -5.44 -10.38
N ALA A 137 -1.88 -4.49 -11.01
CA ALA A 137 -2.68 -3.49 -10.30
C ALA A 137 -3.78 -4.14 -9.44
N PHE A 138 -4.42 -5.20 -9.95
CA PHE A 138 -5.40 -5.97 -9.21
C PHE A 138 -4.80 -6.71 -8.00
N ASN A 139 -3.70 -7.42 -8.19
CA ASN A 139 -2.97 -8.07 -7.11
C ASN A 139 -2.51 -7.07 -6.04
N ARG A 140 -2.09 -5.87 -6.45
CA ARG A 140 -1.72 -4.78 -5.54
C ARG A 140 -2.87 -4.38 -4.61
N MET A 141 -4.10 -4.31 -5.14
CA MET A 141 -5.30 -4.01 -4.35
C MET A 141 -5.61 -5.14 -3.35
N ILE A 142 -5.59 -6.40 -3.81
CA ILE A 142 -5.84 -7.56 -2.94
C ILE A 142 -4.78 -7.66 -1.83
N ASP A 143 -3.51 -7.47 -2.15
CA ASP A 143 -2.44 -7.50 -1.14
C ASP A 143 -2.59 -6.38 -0.11
N THR A 144 -2.95 -5.19 -0.57
CA THR A 144 -3.21 -4.05 0.31
C THR A 144 -4.35 -4.35 1.27
N LEU A 145 -5.45 -4.92 0.76
CA LEU A 145 -6.60 -5.35 1.55
C LEU A 145 -6.21 -6.42 2.57
N ILE A 146 -5.48 -7.46 2.15
CA ILE A 146 -5.02 -8.52 3.05
C ILE A 146 -4.27 -7.89 4.21
N GLY A 147 -3.22 -7.10 3.95
CA GLY A 147 -2.43 -6.51 5.03
C GLY A 147 -3.21 -5.59 5.97
N ILE A 148 -4.19 -4.83 5.45
CA ILE A 148 -5.12 -4.04 6.28
C ILE A 148 -5.89 -4.96 7.22
N LEU A 149 -6.53 -6.00 6.67
CA LEU A 149 -7.36 -6.93 7.44
C LEU A 149 -6.53 -7.68 8.47
N THR A 150 -5.34 -8.17 8.14
CA THR A 150 -4.46 -8.85 9.09
C THR A 150 -4.03 -7.93 10.23
N ALA A 151 -3.65 -6.68 9.92
CA ALA A 151 -3.27 -5.72 10.95
C ALA A 151 -4.44 -5.39 11.89
N LEU A 152 -5.63 -5.14 11.34
CA LEU A 152 -6.82 -4.86 12.15
C LEU A 152 -7.25 -6.06 13.00
N ALA A 153 -7.21 -7.27 12.44
CA ALA A 153 -7.53 -8.51 13.16
C ALA A 153 -6.57 -8.72 14.34
N VAL A 154 -5.25 -8.65 14.10
CA VAL A 154 -4.25 -8.80 15.16
C VAL A 154 -4.37 -7.70 16.21
N ASN A 155 -4.61 -6.45 15.80
CA ASN A 155 -4.76 -5.34 16.75
C ASN A 155 -6.01 -5.50 17.64
N ARG A 156 -7.07 -6.11 17.11
CA ARG A 156 -8.31 -6.40 17.83
C ARG A 156 -8.19 -7.59 18.78
N VAL A 157 -7.54 -8.68 18.36
CA VAL A 157 -7.38 -9.90 19.17
C VAL A 157 -6.43 -9.67 20.34
N LEU A 158 -5.38 -8.87 20.14
CA LEU A 158 -4.41 -8.54 21.18
C LEU A 158 -4.57 -7.06 21.55
N PRO A 159 -5.56 -6.60 22.33
CA PRO A 159 -5.71 -5.17 22.62
C PRO A 159 -4.52 -4.61 23.45
N MET A 160 -4.14 -3.35 23.22
CA MET A 160 -3.22 -2.68 24.15
C MET A 160 -4.02 -2.13 25.32
N LYS A 161 -3.55 -2.35 26.56
CA LYS A 161 -4.03 -1.54 27.69
C LYS A 161 -3.72 -0.08 27.36
N LYS A 162 -4.73 0.80 27.45
CA LYS A 162 -4.47 2.22 27.62
C LYS A 162 -3.72 2.34 28.94
N GLU A 163 -2.47 2.78 28.90
CA GLU A 163 -1.85 3.33 30.11
C GLU A 163 -2.66 4.60 30.41
N GLU A 164 -3.50 4.51 31.43
CA GLU A 164 -4.10 5.64 32.13
C GLU A 164 -3.04 6.33 33.00
#